data_AF-A0A7X2TWI1-F1
#
_entry.id   AF-A0A7X2TWI1-F1
#
_cell.length_a   1.000
_cell.length_b   1.000
_cell.length_c   1.000
_cell.angle_alpha   90.00
_cell.angle_beta   90.00
_cell.angle_gamma   90.00
#
_symmetry.space_group_name_H-M   'P 1'
#
loop_
_entity.id
_entity.type
_entity.pdbx_description
1 polymer ?
#
loop_
_entity_poly.entity_id
_entity_poly.type
_entity_poly.pdbx_seq_one_letter_code
_entity_poly.pdbx_strand_id
1 'polypeptide(L)'
;MPCEEIMPITRVPSATMRNAALIGVGVLGVSVLQAQSTAPSDVDVMNYALTLEHLEAAFYNQGLRQFSNLDIGRAAFARDLGETASNELYAYLSLIRSHENSHVRTLQGLLRSFGVTPVAACRYNFDFSTVDAFLNTARVLENTGVMAYDGALSLVRSPRLRTAAATIATVEARHAAYLNVLSGNLAAPDAFDPTKTMQEILTIAAPFLAACPA
;
A
#
# COMPACT_ATOMS: atom_id res chain seq x y z
N MET A 1 -21.45 5.58 35.76
CA MET A 1 -20.01 5.93 35.67
C MET A 1 -19.93 7.07 34.67
N PRO A 2 -19.68 8.31 35.10
CA PRO A 2 -19.79 9.48 34.23
C PRO A 2 -18.53 9.65 33.36
N CYS A 3 -18.74 10.14 32.14
CA CYS A 3 -17.68 10.53 31.21
C CYS A 3 -16.92 11.72 31.79
N GLU A 4 -15.62 11.57 31.96
CA GLU A 4 -14.75 12.63 32.45
C GLU A 4 -14.41 13.60 31.32
N GLU A 5 -14.66 14.86 31.61
CA GLU A 5 -14.55 16.05 30.78
C GLU A 5 -13.07 16.43 30.65
N ILE A 6 -12.47 16.29 29.46
CA ILE A 6 -11.08 16.70 29.24
C ILE A 6 -11.04 18.21 28.95
N MET A 7 -10.40 18.92 29.88
CA MET A 7 -10.18 20.37 29.93
C MET A 7 -9.54 20.98 28.67
N PRO A 8 -9.79 22.28 28.39
CA PRO A 8 -9.21 22.99 27.26
C PRO A 8 -7.70 23.25 27.44
N ILE A 9 -6.93 22.99 26.39
CA ILE A 9 -5.49 23.30 26.32
C ILE A 9 -5.29 24.82 26.44
N THR A 10 -4.56 25.23 27.47
CA THR A 10 -4.16 26.61 27.72
C THR A 10 -3.09 27.06 26.73
N ARG A 11 -3.26 28.25 26.13
CA ARG A 11 -2.28 28.88 25.23
C ARG A 11 -0.97 29.17 25.96
N VAL A 12 0.14 28.74 25.35
CA VAL A 12 1.51 29.17 25.71
C VAL A 12 1.71 30.63 25.29
N PRO A 13 2.30 31.51 26.13
CA PRO A 13 2.52 32.90 25.76
C PRO A 13 3.67 33.06 24.76
N SER A 14 3.45 33.93 23.78
CA SER A 14 4.37 34.30 22.72
C SER A 14 5.63 34.98 23.25
N ALA A 15 6.81 34.41 22.97
CA ALA A 15 8.08 35.08 23.17
C ALA A 15 8.34 36.07 22.02
N THR A 16 8.33 37.36 22.33
CA THR A 16 8.78 38.45 21.44
C THR A 16 10.27 38.34 21.16
N MET A 17 10.63 37.99 19.92
CA MET A 17 11.99 38.13 19.39
C MET A 17 12.23 39.59 18.98
N ARG A 18 13.27 40.20 19.54
CA ARG A 18 13.74 41.54 19.20
C ARG A 18 14.50 41.52 17.87
N ASN A 19 14.15 42.46 17.00
CA ASN A 19 14.83 42.76 15.74
C ASN A 19 16.31 43.14 15.96
N ALA A 20 17.20 42.49 15.21
CA ALA A 20 18.49 43.05 14.83
C ALA A 20 18.51 43.15 13.30
N ALA A 21 18.36 44.37 12.79
CA ALA A 21 18.53 44.68 11.38
C ALA A 21 20.03 44.75 11.07
N LEU A 22 20.49 43.90 10.16
CA LEU A 22 21.79 44.04 9.49
C LEU A 22 21.52 44.45 8.05
N ILE A 23 21.92 45.69 7.74
CA ILE A 23 21.99 46.26 6.40
C ILE A 23 23.22 45.67 5.73
N GLY A 24 23.06 45.02 4.57
CA GLY A 24 24.22 44.61 3.78
C GLY A 24 23.93 43.80 2.52
N VAL A 25 24.18 44.46 1.39
CA VAL A 25 24.57 43.92 0.07
C VAL A 25 23.45 43.33 -0.80
N GLY A 26 23.31 43.91 -2.00
CA GLY A 26 22.33 43.54 -3.01
C GLY A 26 22.41 42.07 -3.39
N VAL A 27 21.29 41.37 -3.21
CA VAL A 27 21.06 40.04 -3.74
C VAL A 27 20.15 40.21 -4.95
N LEU A 28 20.68 39.86 -6.12
CA LEU A 28 19.89 39.58 -7.32
C LEU A 28 18.68 38.73 -6.89
N GLY A 29 17.48 39.24 -7.11
CA GLY A 29 16.24 38.54 -6.79
C GLY A 29 16.13 37.25 -7.61
N VAL A 30 16.73 36.18 -7.10
CA VAL A 30 16.41 34.83 -7.53
C VAL A 30 15.07 34.55 -6.89
N SER A 31 13.99 34.79 -7.64
CA SER A 31 12.71 34.17 -7.35
C SER A 31 12.94 32.68 -7.37
N VAL A 32 13.17 32.08 -6.20
CA VAL A 32 13.06 30.64 -6.04
C VAL A 32 11.60 30.34 -6.36
N LEU A 33 11.34 29.91 -7.59
CA LEU A 33 10.11 29.25 -7.95
C LEU A 33 10.04 28.03 -7.04
N GLN A 34 9.41 28.19 -5.88
CA GLN A 34 8.89 27.06 -5.15
C GLN A 34 7.89 26.41 -6.11
N ALA A 35 8.33 25.33 -6.76
CA ALA A 35 7.43 24.46 -7.48
C ALA A 35 6.35 24.07 -6.46
N GLN A 36 5.17 24.65 -6.60
CA GLN A 36 4.03 24.26 -5.79
C GLN A 36 3.74 22.83 -6.23
N SER A 37 4.09 21.85 -5.39
CA SER A 37 3.64 20.49 -5.59
C SER A 37 2.11 20.54 -5.49
N THR A 38 1.45 20.54 -6.64
CA THR A 38 0.00 20.43 -6.69
C THR A 38 -0.37 19.11 -6.02
N ALA A 39 -1.22 19.16 -4.99
CA ALA A 39 -1.73 17.96 -4.34
C ALA A 39 -2.31 17.01 -5.41
N PRO A 40 -2.10 15.69 -5.28
CA PRO A 40 -2.59 14.73 -6.27
C PRO A 40 -4.11 14.83 -6.39
N SER A 41 -4.60 14.65 -7.62
CA SER A 41 -6.03 14.50 -7.87
C SER A 41 -6.51 13.11 -7.46
N ASP A 42 -7.82 12.92 -7.30
CA ASP A 42 -8.40 11.59 -7.07
C ASP A 42 -8.01 10.59 -8.16
N VAL A 43 -7.88 11.07 -9.40
CA VAL A 43 -7.46 10.24 -10.54
C VAL A 43 -6.01 9.79 -10.37
N ASP A 44 -5.13 10.67 -9.91
CA ASP A 44 -3.73 10.34 -9.64
C ASP A 44 -3.64 9.28 -8.53
N VAL A 45 -4.43 9.44 -7.46
CA VAL A 45 -4.48 8.48 -6.34
C VAL A 45 -5.04 7.13 -6.78
N MET A 46 -6.08 7.09 -7.63
CA MET A 46 -6.65 5.83 -8.12
C MET A 46 -5.76 5.12 -9.14
N ASN A 47 -5.05 5.85 -10.01
CA ASN A 47 -4.04 5.24 -10.89
C ASN A 47 -2.81 4.76 -10.11
N TYR A 48 -2.42 5.46 -9.04
CA TYR A 48 -1.42 4.98 -8.11
C TYR A 48 -1.84 3.65 -7.46
N ALA A 49 -3.04 3.59 -6.89
CA ALA A 49 -3.58 2.35 -6.33
C ALA A 49 -3.61 1.23 -7.38
N LEU A 50 -4.12 1.51 -8.58
CA LEU A 50 -4.17 0.54 -9.67
C LEU A 50 -2.77 0.04 -10.09
N THR A 51 -1.73 0.86 -9.98
CA THR A 51 -0.35 0.45 -10.27
C THR A 51 0.11 -0.64 -9.30
N LEU A 52 -0.21 -0.50 -8.02
CA LEU A 52 0.14 -1.47 -6.97
C LEU A 52 -0.70 -2.74 -7.11
N GLU A 53 -1.99 -2.60 -7.37
CA GLU A 53 -2.90 -3.73 -7.61
C GLU A 53 -2.47 -4.58 -8.82
N HIS A 54 -1.98 -3.94 -9.89
CA HIS A 54 -1.39 -4.69 -11.02
C HIS A 54 -0.14 -5.47 -10.61
N LEU A 55 0.69 -4.91 -9.74
CA LEU A 55 1.89 -5.56 -9.22
C LEU A 55 1.52 -6.80 -8.40
N GLU A 56 0.58 -6.66 -7.45
CA GLU A 56 0.15 -7.76 -6.58
C GLU A 56 -0.61 -8.84 -7.36
N ALA A 57 -1.52 -8.42 -8.26
CA ALA A 57 -2.18 -9.36 -9.15
C ALA A 57 -1.17 -10.13 -10.02
N ALA A 58 -0.17 -9.46 -10.59
CA ALA A 58 0.88 -10.13 -11.37
C ALA A 58 1.69 -11.11 -10.52
N PHE A 59 2.04 -10.71 -9.29
CA PHE A 59 2.79 -11.50 -8.33
C PHE A 59 2.07 -12.82 -7.99
N TYR A 60 0.82 -12.77 -7.53
CA TYR A 60 0.07 -13.98 -7.18
C TYR A 60 -0.26 -14.84 -8.39
N ASN A 61 -0.56 -14.22 -9.53
CA ASN A 61 -0.78 -14.94 -10.77
C ASN A 61 0.49 -15.69 -11.20
N GLN A 62 1.68 -15.12 -11.02
CA GLN A 62 2.95 -15.79 -11.30
C GLN A 62 3.25 -16.90 -10.31
N GLY A 63 3.15 -16.63 -9.00
CA GLY A 63 3.44 -17.60 -7.95
C GLY A 63 2.58 -18.86 -8.06
N LEU A 64 1.26 -18.69 -8.25
CA LEU A 64 0.33 -19.82 -8.37
C LEU A 64 0.33 -20.51 -9.75
N ARG A 65 1.05 -19.97 -10.73
CA ARG A 65 1.43 -20.71 -11.94
C ARG A 65 2.69 -21.55 -11.73
N GLN A 66 3.60 -21.10 -10.88
CA GLN A 66 4.90 -21.74 -10.64
C GLN A 66 4.84 -22.83 -9.57
N PHE A 67 4.05 -22.65 -8.53
CA PHE A 67 3.96 -23.57 -7.39
C PHE A 67 2.60 -24.24 -7.32
N SER A 68 2.61 -25.57 -7.25
CA SER A 68 1.40 -26.39 -7.04
C SER A 68 0.96 -26.40 -5.58
N ASN A 69 -0.25 -26.89 -5.30
CA ASN A 69 -0.71 -27.13 -3.92
C ASN A 69 0.28 -28.02 -3.13
N LEU A 70 0.87 -29.01 -3.80
CA LEU A 70 1.85 -29.91 -3.18
C LEU A 70 3.17 -29.19 -2.84
N ASP A 71 3.63 -28.27 -3.69
CA ASP A 71 4.82 -27.46 -3.39
C ASP A 71 4.55 -26.55 -2.20
N ILE A 72 3.37 -25.90 -2.19
CA ILE A 72 2.97 -24.98 -1.12
C ILE A 72 2.81 -25.70 0.22
N GLY A 73 2.18 -26.87 0.23
CA GLY A 73 2.03 -27.66 1.46
C GLY A 73 3.35 -28.22 2.02
N ARG A 74 4.47 -28.13 1.29
CA ARG A 74 5.81 -28.56 1.75
C ARG A 74 6.70 -27.41 2.23
N ALA A 75 6.26 -26.16 2.05
CA ALA A 75 6.98 -24.97 2.44
C ALA A 75 7.31 -24.98 3.94
N ALA A 76 8.45 -24.41 4.34
CA ALA A 76 8.83 -24.35 5.75
C ALA A 76 7.79 -23.59 6.58
N PHE A 77 7.21 -22.54 5.98
CA PHE A 77 6.05 -21.80 6.50
C PHE A 77 4.86 -22.67 6.91
N ALA A 78 4.62 -23.78 6.21
CA ALA A 78 3.48 -24.65 6.45
C ALA A 78 3.77 -25.76 7.49
N ARG A 79 5.06 -26.01 7.79
CA ARG A 79 5.49 -27.16 8.61
C ARG A 79 4.98 -27.09 10.05
N ASP A 80 4.95 -25.91 10.63
CA ASP A 80 4.55 -25.72 12.04
C ASP A 80 3.02 -25.56 12.21
N LEU A 81 2.27 -25.46 11.11
CA LEU A 81 0.82 -25.25 11.11
C LEU A 81 0.00 -26.55 11.04
N GLY A 82 0.67 -27.69 10.78
CA GLY A 82 0.04 -29.00 10.60
C GLY A 82 -0.51 -29.26 9.19
N GLU A 83 -0.84 -30.52 8.90
CA GLU A 83 -1.21 -30.98 7.55
C GLU A 83 -2.52 -30.33 7.01
N THR A 84 -3.52 -30.13 7.88
CA THR A 84 -4.77 -29.44 7.51
C THR A 84 -4.53 -27.99 7.08
N ALA A 85 -3.66 -27.27 7.79
CA ALA A 85 -3.35 -25.88 7.47
C ALA A 85 -2.61 -25.71 6.13
N SER A 86 -1.92 -26.75 5.67
CA SER A 86 -1.18 -26.76 4.41
C SER A 86 -2.08 -26.73 3.17
N ASN A 87 -3.20 -27.47 3.19
CA ASN A 87 -4.20 -27.43 2.10
C ASN A 87 -5.01 -26.12 2.12
N GLU A 88 -5.31 -25.61 3.32
CA GLU A 88 -5.96 -24.31 3.48
C GLU A 88 -5.09 -23.16 2.94
N LEU A 89 -3.76 -23.28 3.05
CA LEU A 89 -2.83 -22.26 2.55
C LEU A 89 -2.95 -22.02 1.05
N TYR A 90 -2.95 -23.07 0.23
CA TYR A 90 -3.09 -22.90 -1.23
C TYR A 90 -4.45 -22.31 -1.60
N ALA A 91 -5.52 -22.73 -0.91
CA ALA A 91 -6.85 -22.16 -1.11
C ALA A 91 -6.88 -20.67 -0.75
N TYR A 92 -6.25 -20.28 0.36
CA TYR A 92 -6.18 -18.89 0.78
C TYR A 92 -5.35 -18.03 -0.17
N LEU A 93 -4.18 -18.50 -0.63
CA LEU A 93 -3.39 -17.79 -1.64
C LEU A 93 -4.16 -17.64 -2.96
N SER A 94 -4.96 -18.66 -3.33
CA SER A 94 -5.83 -18.59 -4.50
C SER A 94 -6.97 -17.58 -4.33
N LEU A 95 -7.46 -17.41 -3.10
CA LEU A 95 -8.43 -16.39 -2.74
C LEU A 95 -7.82 -14.99 -2.87
N ILE A 96 -6.64 -14.75 -2.28
CA ILE A 96 -5.91 -13.48 -2.41
C ILE A 96 -5.70 -13.13 -3.88
N ARG A 97 -5.15 -14.06 -4.68
CA ARG A 97 -5.02 -13.88 -6.15
C ARG A 97 -6.34 -13.42 -6.79
N SER A 98 -7.48 -13.99 -6.38
CA SER A 98 -8.79 -13.64 -6.92
C SER A 98 -9.22 -12.23 -6.49
N HIS A 99 -8.90 -11.83 -5.26
CA HIS A 99 -9.13 -10.48 -4.75
C HIS A 99 -8.28 -9.45 -5.51
N GLU A 100 -6.98 -9.66 -5.67
CA GLU A 100 -6.12 -8.70 -6.41
C GLU A 100 -6.57 -8.50 -7.86
N ASN A 101 -6.93 -9.59 -8.54
CA ASN A 101 -7.51 -9.47 -9.87
C ASN A 101 -8.86 -8.72 -9.87
N SER A 102 -9.63 -8.80 -8.78
CA SER A 102 -10.91 -8.08 -8.61
C SER A 102 -10.70 -6.61 -8.26
N HIS A 103 -9.70 -6.28 -7.43
CA HIS A 103 -9.30 -4.91 -7.13
C HIS A 103 -8.87 -4.19 -8.41
N VAL A 104 -8.00 -4.79 -9.23
CA VAL A 104 -7.62 -4.29 -10.56
C VAL A 104 -8.85 -3.98 -11.42
N ARG A 105 -9.77 -4.95 -11.58
CA ARG A 105 -10.99 -4.75 -12.39
C ARG A 105 -11.86 -3.63 -11.85
N THR A 106 -11.99 -3.54 -10.52
CA THR A 106 -12.80 -2.53 -9.84
C THR A 106 -12.24 -1.13 -10.08
N LEU A 107 -10.93 -0.93 -9.86
CA LEU A 107 -10.28 0.36 -10.08
C LEU A 107 -10.31 0.77 -11.56
N GLN A 108 -10.08 -0.18 -12.48
CA GLN A 108 -10.24 0.09 -13.91
C GLN A 108 -11.66 0.53 -14.27
N GLY A 109 -12.68 -0.14 -13.72
CA GLY A 109 -14.08 0.20 -13.93
C GLY A 109 -14.43 1.58 -13.37
N LEU A 110 -13.95 1.90 -12.17
CA LEU A 110 -14.12 3.21 -11.54
C LEU A 110 -13.47 4.30 -12.39
N LEU A 111 -12.20 4.17 -12.75
CA LEU A 111 -11.50 5.14 -13.60
C LEU A 111 -12.22 5.38 -14.94
N ARG A 112 -12.65 4.30 -15.62
CA ARG A 112 -13.43 4.42 -16.86
C ARG A 112 -14.76 5.14 -16.66
N SER A 113 -15.44 4.93 -15.53
CA SER A 113 -16.68 5.63 -15.21
C SER A 113 -16.51 7.14 -14.98
N PHE A 114 -15.27 7.59 -14.75
CA PHE A 114 -14.88 9.00 -14.68
C PHE A 114 -14.28 9.52 -16.00
N GLY A 115 -14.38 8.74 -17.10
CA GLY A 115 -13.82 9.10 -18.40
C GLY A 115 -12.29 9.02 -18.49
N VAL A 116 -11.66 8.34 -17.54
CA VAL A 116 -10.20 8.19 -17.48
C VAL A 116 -9.79 6.86 -18.11
N THR A 117 -8.72 6.88 -18.90
CA THR A 117 -8.05 5.66 -19.35
C THR A 117 -7.20 5.11 -18.21
N PRO A 118 -7.46 3.90 -17.69
CA PRO A 118 -6.71 3.35 -16.58
C PRO A 118 -5.24 3.08 -16.95
N VAL A 119 -4.33 3.27 -15.99
CA VAL A 119 -2.92 2.88 -16.16
C VAL A 119 -2.80 1.39 -16.52
N ALA A 120 -1.94 1.10 -17.49
CA ALA A 120 -1.65 -0.26 -17.92
C ALA A 120 -0.67 -0.95 -16.96
N ALA A 121 -0.78 -2.28 -16.87
CA ALA A 121 0.13 -3.10 -16.08
C ALA A 121 1.57 -2.99 -16.63
N CYS A 122 2.55 -3.04 -15.72
CA CYS A 122 3.95 -3.17 -16.09
C CYS A 122 4.31 -4.63 -16.40
N ARG A 123 5.55 -4.84 -16.83
CA ARG A 123 6.26 -6.11 -16.72
C ARG A 123 6.97 -6.13 -15.38
N TYR A 124 6.90 -7.28 -14.70
CA TYR A 124 7.41 -7.43 -13.35
C TYR A 124 8.56 -8.45 -13.28
N ASN A 125 9.44 -8.26 -12.30
CA ASN A 125 10.45 -9.24 -11.92
C ASN A 125 10.45 -9.43 -10.40
N PHE A 126 10.03 -10.59 -9.91
CA PHE A 126 9.90 -10.88 -8.49
C PHE A 126 11.04 -11.74 -7.92
N ASP A 127 11.88 -12.32 -8.78
CA ASP A 127 13.09 -13.09 -8.44
C ASP A 127 12.94 -14.15 -7.33
N PHE A 128 11.77 -14.82 -7.25
CA PHE A 128 11.58 -15.95 -6.32
C PHE A 128 11.75 -17.29 -7.05
N SER A 129 12.44 -18.23 -6.39
CA SER A 129 12.65 -19.60 -6.88
C SER A 129 12.09 -20.68 -5.93
N THR A 130 11.76 -20.31 -4.70
CA THR A 130 11.21 -21.21 -3.67
C THR A 130 9.86 -20.70 -3.18
N VAL A 131 9.05 -21.61 -2.61
CA VAL A 131 7.78 -21.22 -1.99
C VAL A 131 8.01 -20.28 -0.81
N ASP A 132 9.03 -20.51 0.02
CA ASP A 132 9.30 -19.63 1.16
C ASP A 132 9.68 -18.21 0.72
N ALA A 133 10.44 -18.06 -0.38
CA ALA A 133 10.73 -16.76 -0.98
C ALA A 133 9.46 -16.09 -1.50
N PHE A 134 8.58 -16.85 -2.17
CA PHE A 134 7.27 -16.37 -2.61
C PHE A 134 6.42 -15.91 -1.42
N LEU A 135 6.25 -16.72 -0.36
CA LEU A 135 5.43 -16.34 0.80
C LEU A 135 6.00 -15.14 1.56
N ASN A 136 7.33 -15.02 1.65
CA ASN A 136 7.94 -13.85 2.27
C ASN A 136 7.71 -12.58 1.43
N THR A 137 7.85 -12.66 0.09
CA THR A 137 7.51 -11.53 -0.78
C THR A 137 6.02 -11.19 -0.71
N ALA A 138 5.14 -12.18 -0.65
CA ALA A 138 3.70 -11.99 -0.49
C ALA A 138 3.43 -11.14 0.77
N ARG A 139 3.98 -11.54 1.92
CA ARG A 139 3.84 -10.80 3.17
C ARG A 139 4.34 -9.35 3.04
N VAL A 140 5.48 -9.14 2.39
CA VAL A 140 6.04 -7.79 2.20
C VAL A 140 5.12 -6.94 1.32
N LEU A 141 4.58 -7.49 0.23
CA LEU A 141 3.68 -6.78 -0.66
C LEU A 141 2.38 -6.40 0.05
N GLU A 142 1.71 -7.34 0.71
CA GLU A 142 0.41 -7.06 1.37
C GLU A 142 0.53 -6.03 2.49
N ASN A 143 1.58 -6.11 3.32
CA ASN A 143 1.83 -5.06 4.32
C ASN A 143 2.17 -3.71 3.65
N THR A 144 2.80 -3.73 2.47
CA THR A 144 3.02 -2.51 1.66
C THR A 144 1.71 -1.97 1.09
N GLY A 145 0.78 -2.84 0.65
CA GLY A 145 -0.57 -2.49 0.22
C GLY A 145 -1.36 -1.78 1.32
N VAL A 146 -1.33 -2.30 2.55
CA VAL A 146 -1.94 -1.63 3.72
C VAL A 146 -1.37 -0.22 3.92
N MET A 147 -0.04 -0.09 4.02
CA MET A 147 0.63 1.21 4.18
C MET A 147 0.29 2.19 3.05
N ALA A 148 0.12 1.67 1.83
CA ALA A 148 -0.18 2.44 0.64
C ALA A 148 -1.61 2.99 0.63
N TYR A 149 -2.60 2.14 0.92
CA TYR A 149 -3.99 2.55 0.98
C TYR A 149 -4.22 3.54 2.13
N ASP A 150 -3.75 3.21 3.33
CA ASP A 150 -3.96 4.06 4.50
C ASP A 150 -3.30 5.42 4.36
N GLY A 151 -2.09 5.48 3.79
CA GLY A 151 -1.41 6.73 3.49
C GLY A 151 -2.09 7.58 2.41
N ALA A 152 -2.80 6.95 1.48
CA ALA A 152 -3.46 7.62 0.36
C ALA A 152 -4.92 8.01 0.63
N LEU A 153 -5.61 7.37 1.58
CA LEU A 153 -7.04 7.57 1.83
C LEU A 153 -7.43 9.03 2.08
N SER A 154 -6.59 9.78 2.79
CA SER A 154 -6.81 11.19 3.10
C SER A 154 -6.75 12.10 1.86
N LEU A 155 -6.09 11.65 0.78
CA LEU A 155 -5.90 12.40 -0.46
C LEU A 155 -7.12 12.29 -1.39
N VAL A 156 -7.94 11.26 -1.22
CA VAL A 156 -9.12 11.01 -2.06
C VAL A 156 -10.27 11.91 -1.63
N ARG A 157 -10.72 12.82 -2.48
CA ARG A 157 -11.78 13.82 -2.19
C ARG A 157 -13.17 13.27 -2.45
N SER A 158 -13.35 12.51 -3.52
CA SER A 158 -14.61 11.87 -3.90
C SER A 158 -15.01 10.83 -2.86
N PRO A 159 -16.18 10.97 -2.19
CA PRO A 159 -16.65 9.98 -1.22
C PRO A 159 -16.78 8.59 -1.83
N ARG A 160 -17.22 8.49 -3.09
CA ARG A 160 -17.35 7.21 -3.79
C ARG A 160 -16.00 6.51 -3.98
N LEU A 161 -14.97 7.25 -4.41
CA LEU A 161 -13.63 6.68 -4.60
C LEU A 161 -12.98 6.37 -3.25
N ARG A 162 -13.17 7.22 -2.25
CA ARG A 162 -12.66 7.00 -0.90
C ARG A 162 -13.25 5.75 -0.26
N THR A 163 -14.56 5.53 -0.40
CA THR A 163 -15.21 4.30 0.07
C THR A 163 -14.66 3.07 -0.64
N ALA A 164 -14.48 3.11 -1.97
CA ALA A 164 -13.90 1.99 -2.71
C ALA A 164 -12.47 1.68 -2.21
N ALA A 165 -11.61 2.69 -2.09
CA ALA A 165 -10.26 2.55 -1.57
C ALA A 165 -10.26 1.99 -0.14
N ALA A 166 -11.14 2.48 0.74
CA ALA A 166 -11.23 2.00 2.12
C ALA A 166 -11.67 0.53 2.19
N THR A 167 -12.59 0.10 1.33
CA THR A 167 -13.01 -1.31 1.30
C THR A 167 -11.88 -2.23 0.85
N ILE A 168 -11.06 -1.79 -0.11
CA ILE A 168 -9.86 -2.53 -0.54
C ILE A 168 -8.85 -2.58 0.61
N ALA A 169 -8.54 -1.44 1.24
CA ALA A 169 -7.61 -1.35 2.38
C ALA A 169 -7.92 -2.38 3.48
N THR A 170 -9.19 -2.56 3.85
CA THR A 170 -9.56 -3.56 4.87
C THR A 170 -9.39 -5.01 4.42
N VAL A 171 -9.41 -5.28 3.11
CA VAL A 171 -9.15 -6.62 2.56
C VAL A 171 -7.65 -6.87 2.53
N GLU A 172 -6.84 -5.90 2.07
CA GLU A 172 -5.37 -5.93 2.17
C GLU A 172 -4.90 -6.21 3.60
N ALA A 173 -5.49 -5.53 4.59
CA ALA A 173 -5.16 -5.74 6.00
C ALA A 173 -5.44 -7.18 6.46
N ARG A 174 -6.48 -7.85 5.93
CA ARG A 174 -6.79 -9.25 6.26
C ARG A 174 -5.82 -10.21 5.59
N HIS A 175 -5.40 -9.93 4.36
CA HIS A 175 -4.36 -10.69 3.67
C HIS A 175 -3.02 -10.58 4.40
N ALA A 176 -2.60 -9.35 4.74
CA ALA A 176 -1.40 -9.06 5.50
C ALA A 176 -1.42 -9.77 6.86
N ALA A 177 -2.53 -9.68 7.61
CA ALA A 177 -2.71 -10.36 8.88
C ALA A 177 -2.53 -11.88 8.78
N TYR A 178 -3.14 -12.50 7.74
CA TYR A 178 -2.99 -13.93 7.50
C TYR A 178 -1.54 -14.32 7.23
N LEU A 179 -0.85 -13.63 6.32
CA LEU A 179 0.54 -13.92 5.98
C LEU A 179 1.51 -13.62 7.14
N ASN A 180 1.21 -12.62 7.97
CA ASN A 180 1.97 -12.33 9.18
C ASN A 180 1.92 -13.52 10.15
N VAL A 181 0.74 -14.09 10.40
CA VAL A 181 0.58 -15.28 11.26
C VAL A 181 1.31 -16.48 10.69
N LEU A 182 1.26 -16.69 9.37
CA LEU A 182 2.00 -17.78 8.72
C LEU A 182 3.52 -17.63 8.86
N SER A 183 4.03 -16.40 8.97
CA SER A 183 5.45 -16.12 9.26
C SER A 183 5.81 -16.19 10.76
N GLY A 184 4.88 -16.58 11.64
CA GLY A 184 5.10 -16.59 13.09
C GLY A 184 5.02 -15.20 13.75
N ASN A 185 4.49 -14.19 13.05
CA ASN A 185 4.26 -12.86 13.61
C ASN A 185 2.82 -12.71 14.11
N LEU A 186 2.56 -11.63 14.84
CA LEU A 186 1.20 -11.26 15.24
C LEU A 186 0.40 -10.75 14.03
N ALA A 187 -0.90 -11.08 13.99
CA ALA A 187 -1.81 -10.65 12.93
C ALA A 187 -1.95 -9.12 12.84
N ALA A 188 -1.97 -8.46 14.00
CA ALA A 188 -2.03 -7.01 14.17
C ALA A 188 -1.13 -6.66 15.37
N PRO A 189 0.17 -6.39 15.15
CA PRO A 189 1.12 -6.16 16.24
C PRO A 189 0.89 -4.81 16.95
N ASP A 190 0.35 -3.84 16.23
CA ASP A 190 0.12 -2.47 16.70
C ASP A 190 -1.38 -2.12 16.63
N ALA A 191 -1.79 -1.11 17.40
CA ALA A 191 -3.18 -0.62 17.40
C ALA A 191 -3.53 0.21 16.15
N PHE A 192 -2.52 0.66 15.40
CA PHE A 192 -2.64 1.45 14.18
C PHE A 192 -1.63 0.96 13.16
N ASP A 193 -2.06 0.76 11.93
CA ASP A 193 -1.15 0.43 10.84
C ASP A 193 -0.23 1.62 10.51
N PRO A 194 1.07 1.38 10.25
CA PRO A 194 1.94 2.43 9.75
C PRO A 194 1.45 2.90 8.38
N THR A 195 1.64 4.18 8.07
CA THR A 195 1.31 4.74 6.75
C THR A 195 2.54 5.25 6.05
N LYS A 196 2.53 5.22 4.71
CA LYS A 196 3.62 5.75 3.88
C LYS A 196 3.06 6.66 2.79
N THR A 197 3.85 7.65 2.39
CA THR A 197 3.52 8.48 1.24
C THR A 197 3.55 7.66 -0.05
N MET A 198 2.81 8.10 -1.07
CA MET A 198 2.83 7.49 -2.40
C MET A 198 4.25 7.33 -2.95
N GLN A 199 5.13 8.32 -2.72
CA GLN A 199 6.52 8.28 -3.19
C GLN A 199 7.35 7.20 -2.49
N GLU A 200 7.19 7.04 -1.18
CA GLU A 200 7.87 5.99 -0.41
C GLU A 200 7.42 4.60 -0.86
N ILE A 201 6.12 4.41 -1.10
CA ILE A 201 5.57 3.15 -1.61
C ILE A 201 6.09 2.85 -3.01
N LEU A 202 6.08 3.83 -3.92
CA LEU A 202 6.65 3.64 -5.26
C LEU A 202 8.14 3.30 -5.21
N THR A 203 8.87 3.82 -4.23
CA THR A 203 10.28 3.47 -3.99
C THR A 203 10.43 2.02 -3.53
N ILE A 204 9.54 1.54 -2.65
CA ILE A 204 9.51 0.13 -2.20
C ILE A 204 9.13 -0.81 -3.36
N ALA A 205 8.20 -0.39 -4.23
CA ALA A 205 7.74 -1.19 -5.36
C ALA A 205 8.71 -1.21 -6.54
N ALA A 206 9.53 -0.16 -6.71
CA ALA A 206 10.42 0.03 -7.85
C ALA A 206 11.29 -1.19 -8.23
N PRO A 207 11.89 -1.94 -7.29
CA PRO A 207 12.70 -3.11 -7.63
C PRO A 207 11.93 -4.21 -8.38
N PHE A 208 10.60 -4.27 -8.24
CA PHE A 208 9.76 -5.26 -8.93
C PHE A 208 9.33 -4.81 -10.33
N LEU A 209 9.45 -3.52 -10.66
CA LEU A 209 8.99 -2.93 -11.92
C LEU A 209 10.08 -3.05 -12.99
N ALA A 210 9.99 -4.08 -13.84
CA ALA A 210 11.00 -4.34 -14.87
C ALA A 210 10.86 -3.39 -16.08
N ALA A 211 9.63 -3.13 -16.53
CA ALA A 211 9.33 -2.16 -17.59
C ALA A 211 7.85 -1.78 -17.57
N CYS A 212 7.52 -0.49 -17.62
CA CYS A 212 6.15 -0.01 -17.67
C CYS A 212 5.82 0.57 -19.07
N PRO A 213 4.57 0.43 -19.56
CA PRO A 213 4.13 1.11 -20.77
C PRO A 213 4.34 2.63 -20.66
N ALA A 214 4.72 3.25 -21.79
CA ALA A 214 4.90 4.70 -21.91
C ALA A 214 3.56 5.45 -21.92
#